data_AF-A0A3B9ZZ12-F1
#
_entry.id   AF-A0A3B9ZZ12-F1
#
_cell.length_a   1.000
_cell.length_b   1.000
_cell.length_c   1.000
_cell.angle_alpha   90.00
_cell.angle_beta   90.00
_cell.angle_gamma   90.00
#
_symmetry.space_group_name_H-M   'P 1'
#
loop_
_entity.id
_entity.type
_entity.pdbx_description
1 polymer ?
#
loop_
_entity_poly.entity_id
_entity_poly.type
_entity_poly.pdbx_seq_one_letter_code
_entity_poly.pdbx_strand_id
1 'polypeptide(L)' 'MKTKDKVIVTFLVSMGIFSTVQAMQYVRTLSVDEKNKIAVTVKNSSHRIVICSGVDTFNSGADEKSKAG' A
#
# COMPACT_ATOMS: atom_id res chain seq x y z
N MET A 1 -4.89 9.50 -10.31
CA MET A 1 -5.03 8.68 -9.07
C MET A 1 -3.69 8.71 -8.36
N LYS A 2 -3.64 9.09 -7.08
CA LYS A 2 -2.36 9.27 -6.35
C LYS A 2 -1.75 7.91 -6.01
N THR A 3 -0.43 7.83 -5.85
CA THR A 3 0.27 6.56 -5.53
C THR A 3 -0.28 5.91 -4.25
N LYS A 4 -0.65 6.71 -3.25
CA LYS A 4 -1.33 6.25 -2.02
C LYS A 4 -2.66 5.54 -2.31
N ASP A 5 -3.47 6.06 -3.23
CA ASP A 5 -4.74 5.42 -3.58
C ASP A 5 -4.49 4.04 -4.21
N LYS A 6 -3.46 3.92 -5.06
CA LYS A 6 -3.08 2.64 -5.67
C LYS A 6 -2.64 1.62 -4.62
N VAL A 7 -1.83 2.03 -3.65
CA VAL A 7 -1.37 1.17 -2.55
C VAL A 7 -2.55 0.60 -1.77
N ILE A 8 -3.51 1.45 -1.40
CA ILE A 8 -4.68 1.04 -0.62
C ILE A 8 -5.57 0.12 -1.47
N VAL A 9 -5.81 0.46 -2.73
CA VAL A 9 -6.59 -0.41 -3.64
C VAL A 9 -5.94 -1.78 -3.80
N THR A 10 -4.64 -1.84 -4.09
CA THR A 10 -3.92 -3.11 -4.23
C THR A 10 -3.96 -3.91 -2.94
N PHE A 11 -3.80 -3.27 -1.79
CA PHE A 11 -3.90 -3.95 -0.49
C PHE A 11 -5.27 -4.59 -0.29
N LEU A 12 -6.35 -3.82 -0.49
CA LEU A 12 -7.72 -4.30 -0.31
C LEU A 12 -8.08 -5.44 -1.27
N VAL A 13 -7.59 -5.38 -2.51
CA VAL A 13 -7.77 -6.44 -3.51
C VAL A 13 -6.96 -7.68 -3.15
N SER A 14 -5.69 -7.52 -2.72
CA SER A 14 -4.84 -8.64 -2.31
C SER A 14 -5.35 -9.37 -1.07
N MET A 15 -6.07 -8.67 -0.18
CA MET A 15 -6.76 -9.30 0.95
C MET A 15 -8.07 -10.00 0.57
N GLY A 16 -8.53 -9.88 -0.68
CA GLY A 16 -9.79 -10.45 -1.14
C GLY A 16 -11.03 -9.79 -0.54
N ILE A 17 -10.89 -8.60 0.06
CA ILE A 17 -12.00 -7.87 0.70
C ILE A 17 -12.91 -7.24 -0.36
N PHE A 18 -12.30 -6.69 -1.42
CA PHE A 18 -13.00 -6.01 -2.50
C PHE A 18 -12.49 -6.46 -3.86
N SER A 19 -13.37 -6.43 -4.86
CA SER A 19 -12.92 -6.43 -6.26
C SER A 19 -12.21 -5.12 -6.60
N THR A 20 -11.38 -5.10 -7.64
CA THR A 20 -10.63 -3.90 -8.04
C THR A 20 -11.53 -2.67 -8.24
N VAL A 21 -12.73 -2.87 -8.80
CA VAL A 21 -13.70 -1.79 -9.03
C VAL A 21 -14.29 -1.27 -7.71
N GLN A 22 -14.67 -2.18 -6.81
CA GLN A 22 -15.19 -1.81 -5.49
C GLN A 22 -14.14 -1.11 -4.63
N ALA A 23 -12.89 -1.60 -4.66
CA ALA A 23 -11.78 -0.98 -3.94
C ALA A 23 -11.51 0.44 -4.44
N MET A 24 -11.55 0.67 -5.76
CA MET A 24 -11.42 2.02 -6.33
C MET A 24 -12.54 2.95 -5.89
N GLN A 25 -13.80 2.48 -5.87
CA GLN A 25 -14.93 3.28 -5.42
C GLN A 25 -14.82 3.62 -3.94
N TYR A 26 -14.48 2.64 -3.11
CA TYR A 26 -14.25 2.83 -1.68
C TYR A 26 -13.12 3.85 -1.42
N VAL A 27 -11.97 3.71 -2.07
CA VAL A 27 -10.87 4.65 -1.88
C VAL A 27 -11.22 6.06 -2.37
N ARG A 28 -12.16 6.21 -3.31
CA ARG A 28 -12.66 7.54 -3.72
C ARG A 28 -13.57 8.18 -2.69
N THR A 29 -14.28 7.41 -1.86
CA THR A 29 -15.15 7.95 -0.80
C THR A 29 -14.38 8.35 0.45
N LEU A 30 -13.13 7.94 0.59
CA LEU A 30 -12.29 8.25 1.75
C LEU A 30 -11.74 9.67 1.73
N SER A 31 -11.71 10.27 2.91
CA SER A 31 -11.03 11.53 3.21
C SER A 31 -9.51 11.37 3.12
N VAL A 32 -8.78 12.48 2.97
CA VAL A 32 -7.30 12.47 2.94
C VAL A 32 -6.71 11.88 4.22
N ASP A 33 -7.30 12.20 5.38
CA ASP A 33 -6.84 11.68 6.68
C ASP A 33 -7.08 10.18 6.84
N GLU A 34 -8.21 9.68 6.36
CA GLU A 34 -8.53 8.24 6.39
C GLU A 34 -7.58 7.45 5.50
N LYS A 35 -7.29 7.97 4.30
CA LYS A 35 -6.28 7.39 3.42
C LYS A 35 -4.90 7.35 4.06
N ASN A 36 -4.53 8.40 4.80
CA ASN A 36 -3.24 8.42 5.52
C ASN A 36 -3.21 7.37 6.64
N LYS A 37 -4.28 7.22 7.42
CA LYS A 37 -4.37 6.19 8.46
C LYS A 37 -4.23 4.79 7.86
N ILE A 38 -4.97 4.50 6.80
CA ILE A 38 -4.90 3.20 6.12
C ILE A 38 -3.52 2.99 5.50
N ALA A 39 -2.92 4.00 4.88
CA ALA A 39 -1.56 3.88 4.33
C ALA A 39 -0.51 3.59 5.41
N VAL A 40 -0.66 4.14 6.63
CA VAL A 40 0.22 3.80 7.77
C VAL A 40 -0.03 2.36 8.22
N THR A 41 -1.28 1.93 8.33
CA THR A 41 -1.60 0.52 8.64
C THR A 41 -1.05 -0.43 7.59
N VAL A 42 -1.18 -0.10 6.30
CA VAL A 42 -0.62 -0.88 5.21
C VAL A 42 0.89 -0.96 5.35
N LYS A 43 1.60 0.15 5.57
CA LYS A 43 3.05 0.13 5.79
C LYS A 43 3.45 -0.76 6.97
N ASN A 44 2.75 -0.67 8.10
CA ASN A 44 3.08 -1.45 9.30
C ASN A 44 2.74 -2.94 9.16
N SER A 45 1.70 -3.28 8.39
CA SER A 45 1.31 -4.68 8.11
C SER A 45 2.09 -5.30 6.95
N SER A 46 2.81 -4.47 6.18
CA SER A 46 3.46 -4.87 4.93
C SER A 46 4.96 -4.79 5.03
N HIS A 47 5.58 -5.83 5.58
CA HIS A 47 6.99 -6.10 5.29
C HIS A 47 7.22 -6.48 3.80
N ARG A 48 6.16 -6.75 2.99
CA ARG A 48 6.29 -7.28 1.61
C ARG A 48 5.17 -6.91 0.61
N ILE A 49 4.55 -5.73 0.68
CA ILE A 49 3.69 -5.30 -0.46
C ILE A 49 4.57 -4.71 -1.55
N VAL A 50 4.98 -5.55 -2.50
CA VAL A 50 5.68 -5.14 -3.71
C VAL A 50 4.65 -4.70 -4.73
N ILE A 51 4.57 -3.39 -4.98
CA ILE A 51 3.74 -2.86 -6.06
C ILE A 51 4.55 -3.01 -7.35
N CYS A 52 4.22 -4.01 -8.16
CA CYS A 52 4.82 -4.23 -9.48
C CYS A 52 4.26 -3.23 -10.53
N SER A 53 4.36 -1.94 -10.25
CA SER A 53 4.21 -0.89 -11.25
C SER A 53 5.53 -0.16 -11.29
N GLY A 54 6.20 -0.20 -12.45
CA GLY A 54 7.57 0.27 -12.64
C GLY A 54 7.92 1.52 -11.83
N VAL A 55 8.93 1.36 -10.96
CA VAL A 55 9.63 2.39 -10.19
C VAL A 55 8.72 3.35 -9.42
N ASP A 56 8.27 2.89 -8.25
CA ASP A 56 8.17 3.72 -7.05
C ASP A 56 8.28 2.78 -5.84
N THR A 57 9.51 2.35 -5.58
CA THR A 57 9.86 1.67 -4.33
C THR A 57 9.51 2.62 -3.19
N PHE A 58 8.49 2.30 -2.40
CA PHE A 58 8.28 2.96 -1.10
C PHE A 58 9.39 2.51 -0.16
N ASN A 59 10.60 3.02 -0.38
CA ASN A 59 11.74 2.75 0.46
C ASN A 59 11.58 3.59 1.74
N SER A 60 11.03 2.97 2.78
CA SER A 60 11.12 3.48 4.15
C SER A 60 11.21 2.27 5.06
N GLY A 61 12.44 1.89 5.40
CA GLY A 61 12.72 0.89 6.42
C GLY A 61 13.09 -0.48 5.88
N ALA A 62 14.29 -0.60 5.32
CA ALA A 62 15.06 -1.84 5.34
C ALA A 62 16.49 -1.50 5.77
N ASP A 63 16.62 -0.95 6.98
CA ASP A 63 17.86 -1.12 7.75
C ASP A 63 17.63 -2.32 8.67
N GLU A 64 17.81 -3.52 8.14
CA GLU A 64 18.12 -4.69 8.97
C GLU A 64 19.09 -5.61 8.22
N LYS A 65 20.37 -5.42 8.55
CA LYS A 65 21.48 -6.39 8.64
C LYS A 65 21.57 -7.54 7.63
N SER A 66 22.72 -7.63 6.96
CA SER A 66 23.46 -8.91 6.86
C SER A 66 24.97 -8.69 6.75
N LYS A 67 25.68 -9.27 7.73
CA LYS A 67 27.13 -9.47 7.79
C LYS A 67 27.51 -10.63 6.89
N ALA A 68 28.42 -10.42 5.92
CA ALA A 68 29.38 -11.41 5.41
C ALA A 68 30.22 -10.78 4.29
N GLY A 69 31.54 -10.79 4.44
CA GLY A 69 32.53 -10.24 3.52
C GLY A 69 33.71 -9.69 4.31
#